data_AF-A0A9N7NWE5-F1
#
_entry.id   AF-A0A9N7NWE5-F1
#
_cell.length_a   1.000
_cell.length_b   1.000
_cell.length_c   1.000
_cell.angle_alpha   90.00
_cell.angle_beta   90.00
_cell.angle_gamma   90.00
#
_symmetry.space_group_name_H-M   'P 1'
#
loop_
_entity.id
_entity.type
_entity.pdbx_description
1 polymer ?
#
loop_
_entity_poly.entity_id
_entity_poly.type
_entity_poly.pdbx_seq_one_letter_code
_entity_poly.pdbx_strand_id
1 'polypeptide(L)'
;GVTLLFLMIIASWNIRGFNGPLEQDEVVNLIRRNNIDVLGLLETKIDTRRLSLFMDRRLPGWAFCENFDVVDRGRIAILWNPMKVDITMEAALPQVIFANIRCKVSNHSFIASFIYGLDTREDRKLLWDDLRVFRGRILLPWLLLGDFNAILKPEERIKGERVINRDTMDLLEVCDDLGLSDISSSSFFHTWTENHVWSKLDRAMVDTQWENADFFSHATFLALGISDHSPCIVTIFEARTTTGSPWWFFNMWTAHEKFLPCVQNTWNHGGGGSRQFRLANNLKYLKNSLKALNEEAFSHISSRAKEAKNALKNAQQKLHDQPDDPDTKAKMPLLRLEALKLAKSERQFYQQKAKCNFQIKGDKCTKFYHGLVKKRTKRNFIVSINWEDGTVTDSMEEVAKEFVCYYEALLGTGVETENVDPQILRLGPCVGVDDCSALITPVTVEEIKNTLSDIEGDKSPGPDGYTSTFFLKSWSIVGGDVVAAIQAFFRSSSLLKQWNHTALTLVSKSSHSSQVTDFRPIA
;
A
#
# COMPACT_ATOMS: atom_id res chain seq x y z
N GLY A 1 4.65 -8.68 -8.89
CA GLY A 1 4.68 -7.79 -7.73
C GLY A 1 5.40 -6.52 -8.11
N VAL A 2 5.75 -5.69 -7.13
CA VAL A 2 6.68 -4.57 -7.30
C VAL A 2 7.92 -4.92 -6.48
N THR A 3 9.09 -4.98 -7.09
CA THR A 3 10.37 -4.94 -6.38
C THR A 3 10.74 -3.50 -6.21
N LEU A 4 11.19 -3.17 -5.01
CA LEU A 4 11.65 -1.85 -4.67
C LEU A 4 13.16 -1.81 -4.82
N LEU A 5 13.65 -0.83 -5.59
CA LEU A 5 15.06 -0.47 -5.53
C LEU A 5 15.22 0.66 -4.53
N PHE A 6 16.25 0.56 -3.71
CA PHE A 6 16.64 1.61 -2.80
C PHE A 6 16.89 2.92 -3.57
N LEU A 7 16.24 4.01 -3.15
CA LEU A 7 16.40 5.33 -3.75
C LEU A 7 17.32 6.20 -2.88
N MET A 8 16.93 6.42 -1.63
CA MET A 8 17.65 7.25 -0.66
C MET A 8 17.09 7.09 0.75
N ILE A 9 17.86 7.56 1.74
CA ILE A 9 17.41 7.69 3.13
C ILE A 9 17.52 9.16 3.58
N ILE A 10 16.41 9.67 4.10
CA ILE A 10 16.33 10.98 4.76
C ILE A 10 15.98 10.78 6.21
N ALA A 11 16.63 11.49 7.12
CA ALA A 11 16.30 11.42 8.54
C ALA A 11 16.10 12.82 9.15
N SER A 12 15.40 12.86 10.27
CA SER A 12 15.29 14.04 11.13
C SER A 12 15.45 13.63 12.59
N TRP A 13 16.17 14.44 13.37
CA TRP A 13 16.37 14.18 14.79
C TRP A 13 16.45 15.48 15.59
N ASN A 14 15.55 15.64 16.56
CA ASN A 14 15.70 16.64 17.62
C ASN A 14 16.77 16.16 18.61
N ILE A 15 17.94 16.80 18.59
CA ILE A 15 19.11 16.41 19.40
C ILE A 15 19.17 17.18 20.72
N ARG A 16 18.29 18.17 20.93
CA ARG A 16 18.20 19.02 22.12
C ARG A 16 19.50 19.77 22.50
N GLY A 17 20.47 19.80 21.60
CA GLY A 17 21.73 20.54 21.73
C GLY A 17 22.90 19.76 21.14
N PHE A 18 23.69 20.41 20.28
CA PHE A 18 24.70 19.76 19.44
C PHE A 18 26.13 20.25 19.74
N ASN A 19 26.40 20.61 21.00
CA ASN A 19 27.70 21.16 21.41
C ASN A 19 28.68 20.10 21.91
N GLY A 20 28.21 19.00 22.50
CA GLY A 20 29.07 18.01 23.14
C GLY A 20 29.61 16.95 22.17
N PRO A 21 30.74 16.30 22.52
CA PRO A 21 31.37 15.30 21.67
C PRO A 21 30.52 14.02 21.55
N LEU A 22 29.76 13.67 22.59
CA LEU A 22 28.90 12.48 22.58
C LEU A 22 27.76 12.64 21.57
N GLU A 23 27.12 13.81 21.55
CA GLU A 23 26.06 14.17 20.62
C GLU A 23 26.57 14.15 19.17
N GLN A 24 27.78 14.67 18.96
CA GLN A 24 28.45 14.62 17.66
C GLN A 24 28.79 13.19 17.23
N ASP A 25 29.24 12.34 18.15
CA ASP A 25 29.53 10.92 17.89
C ASP A 25 28.26 10.16 17.49
N GLU A 26 27.17 10.38 18.22
CA GLU A 26 25.89 9.72 17.93
C GLU A 26 25.28 10.16 16.61
N VAL A 27 25.38 11.44 16.23
CA VAL A 27 24.97 11.90 14.89
C VAL A 27 25.77 11.20 13.79
N VAL A 28 27.09 11.07 13.96
CA VAL A 28 27.93 10.35 12.98
C VAL A 28 27.60 8.86 12.94
N ASN A 29 27.35 8.24 14.10
CA ASN A 29 26.95 6.84 14.20
C ASN A 29 25.59 6.60 13.53
N LEU A 30 24.62 7.49 13.75
CA LEU A 30 23.31 7.45 13.13
C LEU A 30 23.42 7.48 11.60
N ILE A 31 24.23 8.41 11.07
CA ILE A 31 24.49 8.53 9.63
C ILE A 31 25.11 7.24 9.07
N ARG A 32 26.17 6.74 9.70
CA ARG A 32 26.95 5.59 9.19
C ARG A 32 26.20 4.28 9.29
N ARG A 33 25.55 4.00 10.43
CA ARG A 33 24.83 2.74 10.68
C ARG A 33 23.62 2.59 9.76
N ASN A 34 22.95 3.70 9.45
CA ASN A 34 21.73 3.68 8.65
C ASN A 34 21.94 4.18 7.22
N ASN A 35 23.18 4.42 6.79
CA ASN A 35 23.51 4.93 5.45
C ASN A 35 22.70 6.16 5.03
N ILE A 36 22.52 7.11 5.96
CA ILE A 36 21.70 8.31 5.74
C ILE A 36 22.33 9.17 4.65
N ASP A 37 21.51 9.67 3.73
CA ASP A 37 21.95 10.55 2.65
C ASP A 37 21.68 12.02 2.97
N VAL A 38 20.61 12.30 3.71
CA VAL A 38 20.21 13.64 4.18
C VAL A 38 19.74 13.55 5.63
N LEU A 39 20.24 14.43 6.50
CA LEU A 39 19.87 14.49 7.92
C LEU A 39 19.46 15.92 8.29
N GLY A 40 18.25 16.08 8.83
CA GLY A 40 17.84 17.28 9.55
C GLY A 40 18.14 17.15 11.04
N LEU A 41 18.91 18.08 11.59
CA LEU A 41 19.12 18.22 13.02
C LEU A 41 18.28 19.38 13.56
N LEU A 42 17.51 19.11 14.60
CA LEU A 42 16.64 20.08 15.26
C LEU A 42 17.16 20.39 16.67
N GLU A 43 16.88 21.60 17.16
CA GLU A 43 17.45 22.17 18.39
C GLU A 43 18.97 22.08 18.49
N THR A 44 19.68 22.45 17.42
CA THR A 44 21.13 22.34 17.39
C THR A 44 21.82 23.18 18.48
N LYS A 45 21.30 24.37 18.84
CA LYS A 45 21.86 25.24 19.90
C LYS A 45 23.35 25.56 19.68
N ILE A 46 23.78 25.67 18.41
CA ILE A 46 25.15 26.02 18.01
C ILE A 46 25.18 27.14 16.97
N ASP A 47 26.32 27.81 16.85
CA ASP A 47 26.59 28.79 15.80
C ASP A 47 27.13 28.12 14.50
N THR A 48 27.04 28.84 13.38
CA THR A 48 27.45 28.37 12.04
C THR A 48 28.93 27.99 11.99
N ARG A 49 29.79 28.69 12.74
CA ARG A 49 31.23 28.41 12.78
C ARG A 49 31.50 27.05 13.43
N ARG A 50 30.83 26.74 14.54
CA ARG A 50 30.92 25.43 15.20
C ARG A 50 30.39 24.31 14.32
N LEU A 51 29.28 24.56 13.61
CA LEU A 51 28.73 23.58 12.67
C LEU A 51 29.74 23.29 11.55
N SER A 52 30.33 24.32 10.94
CA SER A 52 31.37 24.18 9.92
C SER A 52 32.55 23.36 10.43
N LEU A 53 33.05 23.64 11.65
CA LEU A 53 34.14 22.88 12.26
C LEU A 53 33.78 21.40 12.48
N PHE A 54 32.54 21.10 12.86
CA PHE A 54 32.06 19.73 12.97
C PHE A 54 32.06 19.05 11.60
N MET A 55 31.52 19.70 10.57
CA MET A 55 31.45 19.17 9.21
C MET A 55 32.85 18.82 8.68
N ASP A 56 33.80 19.75 8.78
CA ASP A 56 35.17 19.55 8.30
C ASP A 56 35.89 18.39 9.01
N ARG A 57 35.65 18.23 10.32
CA ARG A 57 36.36 17.23 11.13
C ARG A 57 35.71 15.85 11.10
N ARG A 58 34.39 15.79 11.09
CA ARG A 58 33.62 14.57 11.38
C ARG A 58 32.88 14.02 10.16
N LEU A 59 32.50 14.89 9.23
CA LEU A 59 31.78 14.55 7.99
C LEU A 59 32.44 15.20 6.76
N PRO A 60 33.74 14.93 6.51
CA PRO A 60 34.44 15.55 5.38
C PRO A 60 33.75 15.23 4.06
N GLY A 61 33.54 16.26 3.24
CA GLY A 61 32.87 16.16 1.94
C GLY A 61 31.33 16.20 2.00
N TRP A 62 30.72 16.26 3.19
CA TRP A 62 29.31 16.57 3.33
C TRP A 62 29.07 18.08 3.23
N ALA A 63 27.88 18.46 2.79
CA ALA A 63 27.43 19.84 2.72
C ALA A 63 26.32 20.11 3.75
N PHE A 64 26.07 21.38 4.06
CA PHE A 64 25.02 21.77 4.99
C PHE A 64 24.35 23.10 4.64
N CYS A 65 23.14 23.31 5.16
CA CYS A 65 22.45 24.60 5.25
C CYS A 65 21.70 24.70 6.58
N GLU A 66 21.33 25.90 6.99
CA GLU A 66 20.79 26.18 8.32
C GLU A 66 19.88 27.42 8.34
N ASN A 67 19.23 27.68 9.47
CA ASN A 67 18.39 28.87 9.72
C ASN A 67 18.87 29.74 10.90
N PHE A 68 20.15 29.69 11.24
CA PHE A 68 20.76 30.30 12.42
C PHE A 68 20.81 31.83 12.33
N ASP A 69 20.82 32.41 11.13
CA ASP A 69 20.66 33.85 10.93
C ASP A 69 19.26 34.35 11.31
N VAL A 70 18.27 33.45 11.37
CA VAL A 70 16.87 33.75 11.67
C VAL A 70 16.56 33.52 13.16
N VAL A 71 17.28 32.62 13.82
CA VAL A 71 17.04 32.21 15.21
C VAL A 71 18.34 32.21 16.00
N ASP A 72 18.38 32.98 17.08
CA ASP A 72 19.53 33.04 17.97
C ASP A 72 19.91 31.64 18.50
N ARG A 73 21.22 31.35 18.47
CA ARG A 73 21.85 30.06 18.78
C ARG A 73 21.51 28.89 17.87
N GLY A 74 20.82 29.11 16.75
CA GLY A 74 20.60 28.08 15.75
C GLY A 74 19.61 26.99 16.16
N ARG A 75 18.76 26.56 15.21
CA ARG A 75 17.64 25.66 15.49
C ARG A 75 17.57 24.48 14.54
N ILE A 76 17.64 24.72 13.23
CA ILE A 76 17.51 23.68 12.22
C ILE A 76 18.75 23.71 11.34
N ALA A 77 19.38 22.56 11.17
CA ALA A 77 20.45 22.35 10.20
C ALA A 77 20.14 21.13 9.34
N ILE A 78 20.37 21.22 8.04
CA ILE A 78 20.25 20.10 7.11
C ILE A 78 21.66 19.76 6.64
N LEU A 79 22.06 18.49 6.81
CA LEU A 79 23.34 17.95 6.40
C LEU A 79 23.09 16.91 5.30
N TRP A 80 23.91 16.88 4.25
CA TRP A 80 23.75 15.85 3.21
C TRP A 80 25.06 15.47 2.54
N ASN A 81 25.04 14.30 1.89
CA ASN A 81 26.11 13.85 1.01
C ASN A 81 25.91 14.40 -0.43
N PRO A 82 26.70 15.40 -0.87
CA PRO A 82 26.56 16.01 -2.19
C PRO A 82 26.92 15.05 -3.34
N MET A 83 27.56 13.91 -3.07
CA MET A 83 27.83 12.90 -4.11
C MET A 83 26.57 12.14 -4.52
N LYS A 84 25.55 12.09 -3.64
CA LYS A 84 24.32 11.33 -3.87
C LYS A 84 23.10 12.22 -4.15
N VAL A 85 23.07 13.41 -3.54
CA VAL A 85 21.89 14.27 -3.52
C VAL A 85 22.28 15.71 -3.79
N ASP A 86 21.51 16.39 -4.63
CA ASP A 86 21.54 17.85 -4.72
C ASP A 86 20.43 18.42 -3.86
N ILE A 87 20.77 19.40 -3.01
CA ILE A 87 19.81 20.12 -2.18
C ILE A 87 19.89 21.61 -2.50
N THR A 88 18.73 22.21 -2.77
CA THR A 88 18.54 23.65 -2.88
C THR A 88 17.60 24.12 -1.78
N MET A 89 18.04 25.05 -0.95
CA MET A 89 17.19 25.64 0.08
C MET A 89 16.21 26.64 -0.58
N GLU A 90 14.91 26.38 -0.43
CA GLU A 90 13.85 27.23 -0.99
C GLU A 90 13.48 28.37 -0.02
N ALA A 91 13.43 28.06 1.27
CA ALA A 91 13.23 29.04 2.33
C ALA A 91 13.72 28.50 3.68
N ALA A 92 14.26 29.38 4.53
CA ALA A 92 14.60 29.10 5.92
C ALA A 92 13.83 30.05 6.83
N LEU A 93 12.95 29.48 7.66
CA LEU A 93 12.08 30.21 8.59
C LEU A 93 12.36 29.74 10.04
N PRO A 94 11.85 30.44 11.07
CA PRO A 94 12.16 30.11 12.46
C PRO A 94 11.77 28.68 12.91
N GLN A 95 10.75 28.08 12.28
CA GLN A 95 10.19 26.77 12.66
C GLN A 95 10.34 25.71 11.55
N VAL A 96 10.84 26.08 10.36
CA VAL A 96 10.93 25.15 9.23
C VAL A 96 12.01 25.58 8.23
N ILE A 97 12.74 24.62 7.68
CA ILE A 97 13.53 24.80 6.46
C ILE A 97 12.86 24.00 5.34
N PHE A 98 12.57 24.67 4.23
CA PHE A 98 12.07 24.08 3.00
C PHE A 98 13.24 23.83 2.05
N ALA A 99 13.41 22.58 1.64
CA ALA A 99 14.50 22.16 0.78
C ALA A 99 13.97 21.36 -0.42
N ASN A 100 14.40 21.74 -1.61
CA ASN A 100 14.22 20.94 -2.82
C ASN A 100 15.34 19.92 -2.91
N ILE A 101 14.98 18.65 -2.87
CA ILE A 101 15.89 17.51 -2.84
C ILE A 101 15.80 16.79 -4.18
N ARG A 102 16.95 16.60 -4.84
CA ARG A 102 17.08 15.83 -6.08
C ARG A 102 18.06 14.68 -5.89
N CYS A 103 17.59 13.46 -6.12
CA CYS A 103 18.44 12.27 -6.21
C CYS A 103 19.29 12.34 -7.48
N LYS A 104 20.62 12.22 -7.39
CA LYS A 104 21.49 12.21 -8.58
C LYS A 104 21.33 10.96 -9.44
N VAL A 105 21.06 9.81 -8.81
CA VAL A 105 20.99 8.52 -9.50
C VAL A 105 19.66 8.36 -10.23
N SER A 106 18.54 8.60 -9.54
CA SER A 106 17.20 8.38 -10.10
C SER A 106 16.62 9.62 -10.78
N ASN A 107 17.26 10.78 -10.61
CA ASN A 107 16.78 12.09 -11.08
C ASN A 107 15.40 12.51 -10.51
N HIS A 108 14.91 11.82 -9.47
CA HIS A 108 13.67 12.20 -8.80
C HIS A 108 13.88 13.44 -7.93
N SER A 109 12.92 14.35 -7.98
CA SER A 109 12.89 15.57 -7.18
C SER A 109 11.62 15.69 -6.37
N PHE A 110 11.75 16.18 -5.14
CA PHE A 110 10.66 16.45 -4.23
C PHE A 110 11.06 17.54 -3.23
N ILE A 111 10.07 18.13 -2.56
CA ILE A 111 10.33 19.04 -1.44
C ILE A 111 10.40 18.22 -0.15
N ALA A 112 11.40 18.48 0.67
CA ALA A 112 11.44 18.09 2.08
C ALA A 112 11.39 19.34 2.98
N SER A 113 10.50 19.32 3.96
CA SER A 113 10.40 20.35 4.99
C SER A 113 10.85 19.77 6.33
N PHE A 114 11.93 20.30 6.88
CA PHE A 114 12.44 19.93 8.19
C PHE A 114 11.83 20.86 9.23
N ILE A 115 11.02 20.32 10.14
CA ILE A 115 10.14 21.08 11.01
C ILE A 115 10.62 20.98 12.46
N TYR A 116 10.58 22.12 13.13
CA TYR A 116 10.59 22.26 14.58
C TYR A 116 9.45 23.19 14.98
N GLY A 117 8.34 22.63 15.45
CA GLY A 117 7.23 23.39 16.02
C GLY A 117 7.62 23.93 17.38
N LEU A 118 7.24 25.17 17.70
CA LEU A 118 7.43 25.73 19.04
C LEU A 118 6.50 25.07 20.07
N ASP A 119 6.88 25.15 21.35
CA ASP A 119 6.19 24.42 22.42
C ASP A 119 4.74 24.89 22.63
N THR A 120 4.48 26.19 22.44
CA THR A 120 3.15 26.76 22.64
C THR A 120 2.31 26.68 21.36
N ARG A 121 1.02 26.40 21.54
CA ARG A 121 0.06 26.36 20.42
C ARG A 121 -0.02 27.69 19.66
N GLU A 122 0.10 28.82 20.36
CA GLU A 122 0.00 30.14 19.74
C GLU A 122 1.19 30.39 18.82
N ASP A 123 2.40 30.03 19.27
CA ASP A 123 3.62 30.22 18.49
C ASP A 123 3.66 29.28 17.26
N ARG A 124 3.07 28.08 17.35
CA ARG A 124 2.95 27.15 16.21
C ARG A 124 2.04 27.64 15.08
N LYS A 125 1.13 28.58 15.33
CA LYS A 125 0.23 29.08 14.26
C LYS A 125 1.01 29.64 13.07
N LEU A 126 2.13 30.31 13.33
CA LEU A 126 3.02 30.82 12.28
C LEU A 126 3.56 29.70 11.40
N LEU A 127 4.00 28.58 12.00
CA LEU A 127 4.43 27.40 11.25
C LEU A 127 3.30 26.88 10.35
N TRP A 128 2.08 26.76 10.88
CA TRP A 128 0.92 26.29 10.11
C TRP A 128 0.61 27.17 8.91
N ASP A 129 0.68 28.49 9.07
CA ASP A 129 0.46 29.45 7.98
C ASP A 129 1.60 29.41 6.95
N ASP A 130 2.85 29.30 7.40
CA ASP A 130 4.01 29.14 6.53
C ASP A 130 3.90 27.88 5.65
N LEU A 131 3.44 26.76 6.21
CA LEU A 131 3.18 25.52 5.47
C LEU A 131 2.08 25.71 4.41
N ARG A 132 0.98 26.40 4.74
CA ARG A 132 -0.11 26.70 3.79
C ARG A 132 0.36 27.58 2.64
N VAL A 133 1.08 28.65 2.96
CA VAL A 133 1.60 29.58 1.97
C VAL A 133 2.60 28.88 1.05
N PHE A 134 3.50 28.07 1.61
CA PHE A 134 4.50 27.35 0.84
C PHE A 134 3.86 26.29 -0.06
N ARG A 135 2.87 25.54 0.44
CA ARG A 135 2.16 24.53 -0.34
C ARG A 135 1.53 25.10 -1.62
N GLY A 136 0.99 26.31 -1.55
CA GLY A 136 0.41 27.02 -2.70
C GLY A 136 1.41 27.38 -3.80
N ARG A 137 2.72 27.33 -3.52
CA ARG A 137 3.80 27.68 -4.46
C ARG A 137 4.46 26.47 -5.11
N ILE A 138 4.22 25.26 -4.61
CA ILE A 138 4.90 24.04 -5.06
C ILE A 138 3.98 23.08 -5.82
N LEU A 139 4.56 22.39 -6.81
CA LEU A 139 3.91 21.33 -7.60
C LEU A 139 4.65 19.99 -7.48
N LEU A 140 5.68 19.92 -6.65
CA LEU A 140 6.44 18.70 -6.41
C LEU A 140 5.80 17.89 -5.27
N PRO A 141 6.01 16.56 -5.24
CA PRO A 141 5.74 15.74 -4.06
C PRO A 141 6.36 16.37 -2.81
N TRP A 142 5.64 16.31 -1.69
CA TRP A 142 6.09 16.98 -0.48
C TRP A 142 6.16 16.04 0.72
N LEU A 143 7.34 15.98 1.32
CA LEU A 143 7.65 15.30 2.57
C LEU A 143 7.85 16.35 3.67
N LEU A 144 7.21 16.16 4.81
CA LEU A 144 7.40 16.96 6.02
C LEU A 144 7.91 16.03 7.10
N LEU A 145 9.01 16.37 7.75
CA LEU A 145 9.60 15.53 8.79
C LEU A 145 10.24 16.34 9.90
N GLY A 146 10.17 15.83 11.12
CA GLY A 146 10.75 16.46 12.30
C GLY A 146 9.79 16.52 13.46
N ASP A 147 10.06 17.44 14.38
CA ASP A 147 9.33 17.62 15.61
C ASP A 147 8.22 18.66 15.41
N PHE A 148 6.96 18.21 15.44
CA PHE A 148 5.82 19.09 15.25
C PHE A 148 5.37 19.72 16.57
N ASN A 149 5.86 19.22 17.71
CA ASN A 149 5.39 19.60 19.05
C ASN A 149 3.86 19.53 19.21
N ALA A 150 3.20 18.65 18.44
CA ALA A 150 1.76 18.51 18.39
C ALA A 150 1.33 17.04 18.15
N ILE A 151 0.22 16.67 18.78
CA ILE A 151 -0.40 15.35 18.64
C ILE A 151 -1.62 15.44 17.72
N LEU A 152 -1.92 14.37 16.99
CA LEU A 152 -3.11 14.24 16.13
C LEU A 152 -4.25 13.52 16.84
N LYS A 153 -3.95 12.66 17.82
CA LYS A 153 -4.93 11.82 18.48
C LYS A 153 -4.70 11.75 19.99
N PRO A 154 -5.76 11.59 20.81
CA PRO A 154 -5.62 11.43 22.25
C PRO A 154 -4.71 10.26 22.66
N GLU A 155 -4.72 9.16 21.90
CA GLU A 155 -3.93 7.96 22.20
C GLU A 155 -2.43 8.15 21.94
N GLU A 156 -2.03 9.25 21.30
CA GLU A 156 -0.63 9.60 21.06
C GLU A 156 0.05 10.23 22.28
N ARG A 157 -0.66 10.37 23.41
CA ARG A 157 -0.10 10.76 24.70
C ARG A 157 -0.53 9.77 25.78
N ILE A 158 0.44 9.29 26.55
CA ILE A 158 0.19 8.44 27.72
C ILE A 158 0.80 9.04 28.98
N LYS A 159 0.15 8.80 30.11
CA LYS A 159 0.56 9.24 31.46
C LYS A 159 0.73 10.76 31.63
N GLY A 160 0.27 11.56 30.68
CA GLY A 160 0.17 13.02 30.78
C GLY A 160 -1.25 13.47 31.15
N GLU A 161 -1.46 14.79 31.13
CA GLU A 161 -2.80 15.36 31.28
C GLU A 161 -3.75 14.85 30.19
N ARG A 162 -5.04 14.80 30.52
CA ARG A 162 -6.09 14.36 29.59
C ARG A 162 -6.05 15.26 28.36
N VAL A 163 -5.78 14.66 27.20
CA VAL A 163 -5.83 15.33 25.90
C VAL A 163 -7.25 15.85 25.66
N ILE A 164 -7.35 17.15 25.37
CA ILE A 164 -8.59 17.80 24.96
C ILE A 164 -8.54 18.10 23.46
N ASN A 165 -9.71 18.30 22.84
CA ASN A 165 -9.79 18.57 21.39
C ASN A 165 -8.89 19.73 20.94
N ARG A 166 -8.67 20.73 21.80
CA ARG A 166 -7.81 21.88 21.49
C ARG A 166 -6.33 21.51 21.28
N ASP A 167 -5.88 20.38 21.80
CA ASP A 167 -4.49 19.91 21.70
C ASP A 167 -4.21 19.20 20.36
N THR A 168 -5.25 18.76 19.66
CA THR A 168 -5.14 18.00 18.40
C THR A 168 -5.69 18.76 17.19
N MET A 169 -6.63 19.69 17.41
CA MET A 169 -7.41 20.33 16.35
C MET A 169 -6.55 21.17 15.39
N ASP A 170 -5.52 21.85 15.90
CA ASP A 170 -4.67 22.71 15.06
C ASP A 170 -3.90 21.91 14.00
N LEU A 171 -3.24 20.82 14.40
CA LEU A 171 -2.52 19.96 13.45
C LEU A 171 -3.49 19.18 12.54
N LEU A 172 -4.64 18.74 13.05
CA LEU A 172 -5.67 18.08 12.25
C LEU A 172 -6.18 18.98 11.11
N GLU A 173 -6.50 20.24 11.41
CA GLU A 173 -6.94 21.22 10.40
C GLU A 173 -5.88 21.45 9.33
N VAL A 174 -4.60 21.57 9.74
CA VAL A 174 -3.48 21.70 8.79
C VAL A 174 -3.36 20.47 7.91
N CYS A 175 -3.49 19.26 8.47
CA CYS A 175 -3.46 18.03 7.69
C CYS A 175 -4.59 17.98 6.67
N ASP A 176 -5.81 18.37 7.06
CA ASP A 176 -6.96 18.39 6.16
C ASP A 176 -6.80 19.44 5.05
N ASP A 177 -6.38 20.66 5.38
CA ASP A 177 -6.15 21.76 4.44
C ASP A 177 -5.12 21.41 3.37
N LEU A 178 -4.04 20.74 3.78
CA LEU A 178 -2.88 20.45 2.94
C LEU A 178 -2.91 19.04 2.32
N GLY A 179 -3.90 18.23 2.71
CA GLY A 179 -4.00 16.83 2.31
C GLY A 179 -2.81 16.00 2.78
N LEU A 180 -2.36 16.23 4.01
CA LEU A 180 -1.23 15.52 4.62
C LEU A 180 -1.70 14.25 5.32
N SER A 181 -0.83 13.25 5.31
CA SER A 181 -1.02 12.03 6.09
C SER A 181 0.32 11.47 6.56
N ASP A 182 0.31 10.85 7.74
CA ASP A 182 1.47 10.11 8.24
C ASP A 182 1.89 9.02 7.23
N ILE A 183 3.20 8.93 6.96
CA ILE A 183 3.78 7.79 6.25
C ILE A 183 3.57 6.53 7.10
N SER A 184 3.43 5.37 6.44
CA SER A 184 3.48 4.08 7.13
C SER A 184 4.77 3.98 7.97
N SER A 185 4.63 3.61 9.24
CA SER A 185 5.78 3.57 10.15
C SER A 185 5.89 2.29 10.98
N SER A 186 7.07 2.06 11.52
CA SER A 186 7.41 0.93 12.39
C SER A 186 8.30 1.35 13.57
N SER A 187 8.62 0.39 14.44
CA SER A 187 9.46 0.56 15.65
C SER A 187 8.77 1.35 16.77
N PHE A 188 9.31 2.49 17.22
CA PHE A 188 8.80 3.20 18.40
C PHE A 188 7.63 4.12 18.04
N PHE A 189 6.47 3.94 18.68
CA PHE A 189 5.28 4.76 18.42
C PHE A 189 5.34 6.14 19.11
N HIS A 190 5.69 6.17 20.40
CA HIS A 190 5.92 7.42 21.12
C HIS A 190 7.36 7.85 20.88
N THR A 191 7.54 9.08 20.42
CA THR A 191 8.83 9.60 19.96
C THR A 191 9.44 10.57 20.94
N TRP A 192 8.71 10.98 21.97
CA TRP A 192 9.19 11.91 22.98
C TRP A 192 8.82 11.46 24.39
N THR A 193 9.71 11.72 25.35
CA THR A 193 9.40 11.54 26.78
C THR A 193 10.02 12.60 27.68
N GLU A 194 9.25 13.06 28.65
CA GLU A 194 9.76 13.83 29.78
C GLU A 194 9.14 13.32 31.08
N ASN A 195 10.00 12.99 32.04
CA ASN A 195 9.63 12.38 33.32
C ASN A 195 8.89 11.05 33.16
N HIS A 196 7.55 11.10 33.16
CA HIS A 196 6.66 9.94 33.05
C HIS A 196 5.70 10.03 31.87
N VAL A 197 5.69 11.18 31.17
CA VAL A 197 4.81 11.44 30.04
C VAL A 197 5.49 10.98 28.77
N TRP A 198 4.73 10.33 27.89
CA TRP A 198 5.20 9.94 26.57
C TRP A 198 4.25 10.51 25.53
N SER A 199 4.79 11.09 24.46
CA SER A 199 4.00 11.65 23.35
C SER A 199 4.60 11.29 21.99
N LYS A 200 3.77 11.25 20.94
CA LYS A 200 4.24 11.19 19.54
C LYS A 200 4.26 12.61 18.96
N LEU A 201 5.43 13.25 19.02
CA LEU A 201 5.64 14.63 18.58
C LEU A 201 6.41 14.70 17.26
N ASP A 202 7.32 13.75 17.04
CA ASP A 202 8.10 13.61 15.82
C ASP A 202 7.29 12.84 14.77
N ARG A 203 7.24 13.37 13.55
CA ARG A 203 6.43 12.80 12.48
C ARG A 203 7.17 12.83 11.15
N ALA A 204 6.75 11.93 10.27
CA ALA A 204 7.01 11.99 8.84
C ALA A 204 5.66 11.94 8.11
N MET A 205 5.30 13.05 7.46
CA MET A 205 4.04 13.25 6.77
C MET A 205 4.26 13.55 5.30
N VAL A 206 3.31 13.15 4.47
CA VAL A 206 3.37 13.33 3.02
C VAL A 206 2.07 13.86 2.46
N ASP A 207 2.16 14.66 1.41
CA ASP A 207 1.00 15.18 0.69
C ASP A 207 0.44 14.20 -0.35
N THR A 208 -0.73 14.52 -0.90
CA THR A 208 -1.37 13.71 -1.94
C THR A 208 -0.52 13.56 -3.21
N GLN A 209 0.37 14.51 -3.53
CA GLN A 209 1.26 14.38 -4.70
C GLN A 209 2.31 13.30 -4.47
N TRP A 210 2.86 13.21 -3.26
CA TRP A 210 3.73 12.11 -2.85
C TRP A 210 3.05 10.75 -2.92
N GLU A 211 1.81 10.63 -2.45
CA GLU A 211 1.04 9.39 -2.59
C GLU A 211 0.87 8.95 -4.05
N ASN A 212 0.77 9.92 -4.97
CA ASN A 212 0.61 9.68 -6.40
C ASN A 212 1.93 9.48 -7.15
N ALA A 213 3.07 9.81 -6.55
CA ALA A 213 4.39 9.64 -7.16
C ALA A 213 4.76 8.15 -7.34
N ASP A 214 5.68 7.86 -8.26
CA ASP A 214 6.06 6.49 -8.64
C ASP A 214 7.19 5.89 -7.77
N PHE A 215 7.25 6.33 -6.51
CA PHE A 215 8.14 5.79 -5.47
C PHE A 215 7.38 5.50 -4.18
N PHE A 216 7.94 4.64 -3.35
CA PHE A 216 7.42 4.20 -2.06
C PHE A 216 8.25 4.80 -0.93
N SER A 217 7.68 4.91 0.27
CA SER A 217 8.37 5.46 1.44
C SER A 217 7.90 4.79 2.71
N HIS A 218 8.80 4.61 3.67
CA HIS A 218 8.50 4.08 5.00
C HIS A 218 9.29 4.85 6.06
N ALA A 219 8.68 5.10 7.22
CA ALA A 219 9.31 5.79 8.33
C ALA A 219 9.62 4.84 9.50
N THR A 220 10.84 4.84 9.98
CA THR A 220 11.29 4.06 11.13
C THR A 220 11.68 5.03 12.24
N PHE A 221 11.02 4.94 13.39
CA PHE A 221 11.36 5.73 14.57
C PHE A 221 12.26 4.91 15.49
N LEU A 222 13.49 5.37 15.72
CA LEU A 222 14.47 4.67 16.55
C LEU A 222 14.26 4.95 18.05
N ALA A 223 14.95 4.19 18.90
CA ALA A 223 14.99 4.47 20.33
C ALA A 223 15.56 5.89 20.59
N LEU A 224 15.06 6.54 21.64
CA LEU A 224 15.42 7.93 22.03
C LEU A 224 16.94 8.16 22.14
N GLY A 225 17.68 7.14 22.59
CA GLY A 225 19.13 7.21 22.73
C GLY A 225 19.54 8.24 23.77
N ILE A 226 20.33 9.23 23.35
CA ILE A 226 20.84 10.33 24.19
C ILE A 226 19.91 11.56 24.24
N SER A 227 18.91 11.59 23.36
CA SER A 227 17.91 12.65 23.33
C SER A 227 16.64 12.19 24.05
N ASP A 228 15.77 13.13 24.41
CA ASP A 228 14.39 12.86 24.79
C ASP A 228 13.48 12.67 23.56
N HIS A 229 14.02 12.82 22.35
CA HIS A 229 13.35 12.57 21.08
C HIS A 229 13.94 11.41 20.26
N SER A 230 13.07 10.67 19.58
CA SER A 230 13.42 9.57 18.68
C SER A 230 13.90 10.11 17.33
N PRO A 231 15.05 9.62 16.80
CA PRO A 231 15.38 9.82 15.40
C PRO A 231 14.31 9.21 14.48
N CYS A 232 13.85 9.98 13.51
CA CYS A 232 12.94 9.52 12.45
C CYS A 232 13.72 9.29 11.16
N ILE A 233 13.72 8.06 10.65
CA ILE A 233 14.38 7.69 9.39
C ILE A 233 13.32 7.36 8.34
N VAL A 234 13.31 8.08 7.22
CA VAL A 234 12.45 7.85 6.07
C VAL A 234 13.26 7.21 4.94
N THR A 235 12.98 5.95 4.66
CA THR A 235 13.56 5.23 3.52
C THR A 235 12.65 5.36 2.31
N ILE A 236 13.21 5.79 1.19
CA ILE A 236 12.49 5.99 -0.08
C ILE A 236 12.96 4.95 -1.08
N PHE A 237 12.02 4.38 -1.82
CA PHE A 237 12.26 3.31 -2.77
C PHE A 237 11.65 3.59 -4.14
N GLU A 238 12.36 3.26 -5.22
CA GLU A 238 11.83 3.27 -6.58
C GLU A 238 10.94 2.04 -6.82
N ALA A 239 9.77 2.25 -7.41
CA ALA A 239 8.90 1.17 -7.82
C ALA A 239 9.42 0.50 -9.10
N ARG A 240 9.85 -0.77 -9.03
CA ARG A 240 10.06 -1.60 -10.23
C ARG A 240 9.05 -2.72 -10.30
N THR A 241 8.33 -2.81 -11.41
CA THR A 241 7.46 -3.97 -11.67
C THR A 241 8.31 -5.24 -11.77
N THR A 242 8.06 -6.24 -10.93
CA THR A 242 8.64 -7.57 -11.15
C THR A 242 7.88 -8.35 -12.19
N THR A 243 8.63 -9.08 -13.00
CA THR A 243 8.16 -10.15 -13.87
C THR A 243 7.74 -11.34 -13.00
N GLY A 244 6.54 -11.29 -12.43
CA GLY A 244 6.02 -12.36 -11.59
C GLY A 244 4.72 -12.05 -10.86
N SER A 245 3.89 -11.14 -11.39
CA SER A 245 2.57 -10.92 -10.79
C SER A 245 1.75 -12.22 -10.87
N PRO A 246 1.06 -12.63 -9.80
CA PRO A 246 0.02 -13.64 -9.92
C PRO A 246 -0.97 -13.16 -10.99
N TRP A 247 -1.37 -14.09 -11.85
CA TRP A 247 -2.35 -13.83 -12.89
C TRP A 247 -3.73 -13.88 -12.26
N TRP A 248 -4.56 -12.90 -12.58
CA TRP A 248 -5.95 -12.83 -12.14
C TRP A 248 -6.87 -12.68 -13.34
N PHE A 249 -8.00 -13.36 -13.25
CA PHE A 249 -9.10 -13.23 -14.18
C PHE A 249 -9.80 -11.88 -13.98
N PHE A 250 -9.94 -11.09 -15.05
CA PHE A 250 -10.72 -9.86 -15.00
C PHE A 250 -12.13 -10.12 -15.52
N ASN A 251 -13.15 -9.77 -14.71
CA ASN A 251 -14.55 -10.02 -15.01
C ASN A 251 -15.00 -9.38 -16.34
N MET A 252 -14.36 -8.28 -16.75
CA MET A 252 -14.62 -7.61 -18.03
C MET A 252 -14.42 -8.52 -19.24
N TRP A 253 -13.56 -9.54 -19.15
CA TRP A 253 -13.32 -10.48 -20.24
C TRP A 253 -14.58 -11.26 -20.60
N THR A 254 -15.47 -11.50 -19.64
CA THR A 254 -16.73 -12.25 -19.88
C THR A 254 -17.69 -11.54 -20.84
N ALA A 255 -17.51 -10.23 -21.06
CA ALA A 255 -18.28 -9.46 -22.02
C ALA A 255 -17.68 -9.49 -23.45
N HIS A 256 -16.51 -10.11 -23.62
CA HIS A 256 -15.86 -10.24 -24.93
C HIS A 256 -16.48 -11.38 -25.74
N GLU A 257 -16.77 -11.17 -27.01
CA GLU A 257 -17.41 -12.16 -27.89
C GLU A 257 -16.59 -13.47 -28.01
N LYS A 258 -15.26 -13.35 -28.02
CA LYS A 258 -14.34 -14.50 -28.07
C LYS A 258 -14.17 -15.22 -26.73
N PHE A 259 -14.76 -14.75 -25.63
CA PHE A 259 -14.57 -15.36 -24.30
C PHE A 259 -15.08 -16.80 -24.25
N LEU A 260 -16.38 -17.02 -24.51
CA LEU A 260 -16.96 -18.38 -24.47
C LEU A 260 -16.34 -19.32 -25.51
N PRO A 261 -16.11 -18.90 -26.77
CA PRO A 261 -15.35 -19.71 -27.73
C PRO A 261 -13.94 -20.08 -27.25
N CYS A 262 -13.22 -19.13 -26.63
CA CYS A 262 -11.89 -19.38 -26.06
C CYS A 262 -11.94 -20.45 -24.95
N VAL A 263 -12.92 -20.36 -24.06
CA VAL A 263 -13.15 -21.37 -23.02
C VAL A 263 -13.46 -22.72 -23.65
N GLN A 264 -14.44 -22.79 -24.55
CA GLN A 264 -14.87 -24.02 -25.20
C GLN A 264 -13.73 -24.74 -25.94
N ASN A 265 -12.92 -24.00 -26.69
CA ASN A 265 -11.85 -24.56 -27.51
C ASN A 265 -10.66 -25.06 -26.68
N THR A 266 -10.45 -24.48 -25.50
CA THR A 266 -9.33 -24.88 -24.61
C THR A 266 -9.77 -25.95 -23.59
N TRP A 267 -11.06 -26.00 -23.28
CA TRP A 267 -11.61 -26.99 -22.35
C TRP A 267 -11.50 -28.40 -22.95
N ASN A 268 -11.27 -29.42 -22.11
CA ASN A 268 -11.01 -30.83 -22.49
C ASN A 268 -9.55 -31.17 -22.88
N HIS A 269 -8.56 -30.45 -22.37
CA HIS A 269 -7.14 -30.86 -22.49
C HIS A 269 -6.64 -31.70 -21.31
N GLY A 270 -7.47 -31.96 -20.30
CA GLY A 270 -7.14 -32.82 -19.16
C GLY A 270 -7.12 -34.31 -19.52
N GLY A 271 -5.93 -34.92 -19.54
CA GLY A 271 -5.73 -36.36 -19.64
C GLY A 271 -6.22 -37.15 -18.42
N GLY A 272 -5.67 -38.36 -18.22
CA GLY A 272 -6.01 -39.25 -17.10
C GLY A 272 -5.74 -38.63 -15.71
N GLY A 273 -6.48 -39.10 -14.70
CA GLY A 273 -6.36 -38.66 -13.31
C GLY A 273 -7.71 -38.56 -12.59
N SER A 274 -7.69 -38.10 -11.34
CA SER A 274 -8.93 -37.86 -10.58
C SER A 274 -9.74 -36.69 -11.17
N ARG A 275 -11.03 -36.63 -10.85
CA ARG A 275 -11.92 -35.55 -11.33
C ARG A 275 -11.42 -34.15 -10.89
N GLN A 276 -10.89 -34.05 -9.67
CA GLN A 276 -10.28 -32.83 -9.15
C GLN A 276 -8.99 -32.45 -9.91
N PHE A 277 -8.19 -33.43 -10.35
CA PHE A 277 -6.97 -33.19 -11.10
C PHE A 277 -7.27 -32.71 -12.53
N ARG A 278 -8.27 -33.33 -13.17
CA ARG A 278 -8.74 -32.92 -14.49
C ARG A 278 -9.22 -31.47 -14.52
N LEU A 279 -10.03 -31.07 -13.53
CA LEU A 279 -10.50 -29.69 -13.41
C LEU A 279 -9.34 -28.70 -13.21
N ALA A 280 -8.41 -29.00 -12.29
CA ALA A 280 -7.25 -28.14 -12.07
C ALA A 280 -6.37 -27.99 -13.32
N ASN A 281 -6.15 -29.07 -14.07
CA ASN A 281 -5.41 -29.01 -15.33
C ASN A 281 -6.15 -28.20 -16.40
N ASN A 282 -7.46 -28.39 -16.55
CA ASN A 282 -8.26 -27.60 -17.49
C ASN A 282 -8.14 -26.09 -17.18
N LEU A 283 -8.25 -25.69 -15.91
CA LEU A 283 -8.04 -24.31 -15.47
C LEU A 283 -6.60 -23.83 -15.78
N LYS A 284 -5.60 -24.66 -15.51
CA LYS A 284 -4.19 -24.33 -15.82
C LYS A 284 -3.95 -24.08 -17.31
N TYR A 285 -4.51 -24.89 -18.21
CA TYR A 285 -4.37 -24.69 -19.66
C TYR A 285 -5.16 -23.47 -20.14
N LEU A 286 -6.41 -23.32 -19.66
CA LEU A 286 -7.28 -22.20 -20.01
C LEU A 286 -6.65 -20.84 -19.69
N LYS A 287 -5.86 -20.77 -18.61
CA LYS A 287 -5.12 -19.57 -18.20
C LYS A 287 -4.25 -19.00 -19.33
N ASN A 288 -3.60 -19.85 -20.12
CA ASN A 288 -2.74 -19.40 -21.22
C ASN A 288 -3.56 -18.82 -22.38
N SER A 289 -4.66 -19.47 -22.76
CA SER A 289 -5.57 -18.96 -23.79
C SER A 289 -6.22 -17.63 -23.39
N LEU A 290 -6.60 -17.48 -22.11
CA LEU A 290 -7.14 -16.22 -21.59
C LEU A 290 -6.10 -15.11 -21.48
N LYS A 291 -4.81 -15.43 -21.23
CA LYS A 291 -3.72 -14.46 -21.33
C LYS A 291 -3.59 -13.93 -22.76
N ALA A 292 -3.59 -14.81 -23.75
CA ALA A 292 -3.54 -14.41 -25.15
C ALA A 292 -4.75 -13.53 -25.54
N LEU A 293 -5.95 -13.90 -25.09
CA LEU A 293 -7.15 -13.07 -25.28
C LEU A 293 -7.01 -11.69 -24.63
N ASN A 294 -6.41 -11.62 -23.43
CA ASN A 294 -6.15 -10.35 -22.75
C ASN A 294 -5.13 -9.50 -23.52
N GLU A 295 -4.05 -10.11 -24.02
CA GLU A 295 -3.04 -9.41 -24.82
C GLU A 295 -3.63 -8.85 -26.11
N GLU A 296 -4.49 -9.60 -26.81
CA GLU A 296 -5.16 -9.17 -28.04
C GLU A 296 -6.19 -8.06 -27.79
N ALA A 297 -7.10 -8.25 -26.81
CA ALA A 297 -8.30 -7.44 -26.68
C ALA A 297 -8.24 -6.37 -25.58
N PHE A 298 -7.34 -6.50 -24.60
CA PHE A 298 -7.37 -5.69 -23.37
C PHE A 298 -6.00 -5.16 -22.92
N SER A 299 -4.91 -5.48 -23.63
CA SER A 299 -3.60 -4.87 -23.37
C SER A 299 -3.70 -3.35 -23.53
N HIS A 300 -3.03 -2.62 -22.63
CA HIS A 300 -3.06 -1.16 -22.60
C HIS A 300 -4.48 -0.56 -22.65
N ILE A 301 -5.45 -1.17 -21.94
CA ILE A 301 -6.85 -0.76 -21.97
C ILE A 301 -7.06 0.76 -21.79
N SER A 302 -6.26 1.41 -20.94
CA SER A 302 -6.29 2.86 -20.76
C SER A 302 -5.83 3.65 -21.98
N SER A 303 -4.79 3.19 -22.70
CA SER A 303 -4.37 3.83 -23.95
C SER A 303 -5.47 3.68 -25.01
N ARG A 304 -5.99 2.46 -25.16
CA ARG A 304 -7.05 2.15 -26.13
C ARG A 304 -8.33 2.92 -25.84
N ALA A 305 -8.74 3.03 -24.58
CA ALA A 305 -9.91 3.84 -24.18
C ALA A 305 -9.70 5.33 -24.50
N LYS A 306 -8.49 5.86 -24.26
CA LYS A 306 -8.11 7.23 -24.61
C LYS A 306 -8.12 7.45 -26.13
N GLU A 307 -7.56 6.52 -26.90
CA GLU A 307 -7.53 6.55 -28.36
C GLU A 307 -8.94 6.51 -28.95
N ALA A 308 -9.80 5.60 -28.50
CA ALA A 308 -11.19 5.50 -28.95
C ALA A 308 -11.99 6.76 -28.59
N LYS A 309 -11.77 7.34 -27.40
CA LYS A 309 -12.38 8.61 -27.01
C LYS A 309 -11.92 9.77 -27.90
N ASN A 310 -10.62 9.81 -28.25
CA ASN A 310 -10.09 10.81 -29.17
C ASN A 310 -10.61 10.62 -30.60
N ALA A 311 -10.73 9.38 -31.08
CA ALA A 311 -11.30 9.08 -32.38
C ALA A 311 -12.77 9.52 -32.47
N LEU A 312 -13.56 9.24 -31.43
CA LEU A 312 -14.94 9.73 -31.33
C LEU A 312 -15.00 11.26 -31.32
N LYS A 313 -14.14 11.92 -30.53
CA LYS A 313 -14.06 13.39 -30.48
C LYS A 313 -13.72 13.98 -31.85
N ASN A 314 -12.75 13.40 -32.56
CA ASN A 314 -12.33 13.85 -33.88
C ASN A 314 -13.45 13.68 -34.92
N ALA A 315 -14.16 12.56 -34.89
CA ALA A 315 -15.32 12.33 -35.75
C ALA A 315 -16.47 13.32 -35.44
N GLN A 316 -16.70 13.63 -34.17
CA GLN A 316 -17.69 14.62 -33.76
C GLN A 316 -17.32 16.03 -34.22
N GLN A 317 -16.04 16.40 -34.10
CA GLN A 317 -15.53 17.68 -34.61
C GLN A 317 -15.70 17.75 -36.14
N LYS A 318 -15.35 16.67 -36.86
CA LYS A 318 -15.52 16.62 -38.31
C LYS A 318 -16.99 16.78 -38.74
N LEU A 319 -17.95 16.18 -38.03
CA LEU A 319 -19.37 16.40 -38.29
C LEU A 319 -19.87 17.80 -37.86
N HIS A 320 -19.20 18.44 -36.91
CA HIS A 320 -19.50 19.83 -36.57
C HIS A 320 -19.08 20.77 -37.71
N ASP A 321 -17.90 20.55 -38.27
CA ASP A 321 -17.34 21.36 -39.36
C ASP A 321 -17.97 21.01 -40.73
N GLN A 322 -18.32 19.74 -40.94
CA GLN A 322 -18.92 19.19 -42.17
C GLN A 322 -20.12 18.29 -41.84
N PRO A 323 -21.31 18.86 -41.59
CA PRO A 323 -22.48 18.11 -41.13
C PRO A 323 -22.96 17.01 -42.08
N ASP A 324 -22.63 17.09 -43.37
CA ASP A 324 -23.12 16.15 -44.39
C ASP A 324 -22.08 15.14 -44.89
N ASP A 325 -20.93 15.01 -44.22
CA ASP A 325 -19.95 13.97 -44.55
C ASP A 325 -20.55 12.56 -44.33
N PRO A 326 -20.87 11.81 -45.41
CA PRO A 326 -21.63 10.57 -45.32
C PRO A 326 -20.81 9.45 -44.64
N ASP A 327 -19.49 9.45 -44.85
CA ASP A 327 -18.58 8.47 -44.26
C ASP A 327 -18.50 8.60 -42.74
N THR A 328 -18.41 9.82 -42.21
CA THR A 328 -18.34 10.06 -40.76
C THR A 328 -19.69 9.80 -40.11
N LYS A 329 -20.81 10.15 -40.76
CA LYS A 329 -22.15 9.75 -40.30
C LYS A 329 -22.29 8.24 -40.18
N ALA A 330 -21.83 7.48 -41.18
CA ALA A 330 -21.89 6.02 -41.15
C ALA A 330 -21.00 5.39 -40.06
N LYS A 331 -19.82 5.96 -39.80
CA LYS A 331 -18.87 5.47 -38.77
C LYS A 331 -19.23 5.88 -37.35
N MET A 332 -20.02 6.94 -37.16
CA MET A 332 -20.32 7.51 -35.84
C MET A 332 -20.92 6.50 -34.83
N PRO A 333 -21.93 5.68 -35.19
CA PRO A 333 -22.49 4.70 -34.26
C PRO A 333 -21.45 3.66 -33.81
N LEU A 334 -20.56 3.23 -34.71
CA LEU A 334 -19.51 2.24 -34.43
C LEU A 334 -18.46 2.82 -33.48
N LEU A 335 -17.95 4.03 -33.76
CA LEU A 335 -16.99 4.72 -32.90
C LEU A 335 -17.56 4.98 -31.50
N ARG A 336 -18.84 5.37 -31.43
CA ARG A 336 -19.53 5.60 -30.15
C ARG A 336 -19.68 4.31 -29.36
N LEU A 337 -20.06 3.22 -30.02
CA LEU A 337 -20.18 1.90 -29.38
C LEU A 337 -18.83 1.41 -28.87
N GLU A 338 -17.77 1.55 -29.66
CA GLU A 338 -16.41 1.15 -29.29
C GLU A 338 -15.87 1.97 -28.11
N ALA A 339 -16.02 3.30 -28.15
CA ALA A 339 -15.60 4.18 -27.05
C ALA A 339 -16.33 3.86 -25.74
N LEU A 340 -17.65 3.61 -25.79
CA LEU A 340 -18.43 3.19 -24.62
C LEU A 340 -18.00 1.81 -24.10
N LYS A 341 -17.75 0.85 -24.99
CA LYS A 341 -17.29 -0.51 -24.63
C LYS A 341 -15.92 -0.48 -23.93
N LEU A 342 -14.95 0.26 -24.47
CA LEU A 342 -13.61 0.37 -23.90
C LEU A 342 -13.63 1.15 -22.59
N ALA A 343 -14.38 2.25 -22.50
CA ALA A 343 -14.52 3.00 -21.24
C ALA A 343 -15.16 2.16 -20.13
N LYS A 344 -16.19 1.36 -20.45
CA LYS A 344 -16.81 0.42 -19.50
C LYS A 344 -15.81 -0.65 -19.05
N SER A 345 -15.03 -1.20 -19.97
CA SER A 345 -14.01 -2.23 -19.68
C SER A 345 -12.89 -1.67 -18.81
N GLU A 346 -12.37 -0.49 -19.15
CA GLU A 346 -11.37 0.22 -18.35
C GLU A 346 -11.86 0.48 -16.92
N ARG A 347 -13.11 0.94 -16.77
CA ARG A 347 -13.72 1.14 -15.46
C ARG A 347 -13.79 -0.15 -14.66
N GLN A 348 -14.29 -1.24 -15.26
CA GLN A 348 -14.38 -2.55 -14.59
C GLN A 348 -13.00 -3.07 -14.16
N PHE A 349 -11.98 -2.90 -15.00
CA PHE A 349 -10.59 -3.25 -14.68
C PHE A 349 -10.11 -2.57 -13.38
N TYR A 350 -10.28 -1.24 -13.29
CA TYR A 350 -9.83 -0.50 -12.12
C TYR A 350 -10.70 -0.72 -10.88
N GLN A 351 -12.00 -0.93 -11.04
CA GLN A 351 -12.91 -1.28 -9.94
C GLN A 351 -12.49 -2.60 -9.28
N GLN A 352 -12.26 -3.64 -10.08
CA GLN A 352 -11.81 -4.94 -9.59
C GLN A 352 -10.42 -4.85 -8.93
N LYS A 353 -9.51 -4.06 -9.51
CA LYS A 353 -8.15 -3.84 -8.97
C LYS A 353 -8.16 -3.05 -7.65
N ALA A 354 -9.07 -2.08 -7.51
CA ALA A 354 -9.23 -1.28 -6.30
C ALA A 354 -10.01 -1.98 -5.18
N LYS A 355 -10.71 -3.09 -5.48
CA LYS A 355 -11.62 -3.80 -4.56
C LYS A 355 -12.61 -2.83 -3.88
N CYS A 356 -13.20 -1.96 -4.69
CA CYS A 356 -14.09 -0.89 -4.23
C CYS A 356 -15.53 -1.15 -4.69
N ASN A 357 -16.40 -1.52 -3.74
CA ASN A 357 -17.83 -1.78 -3.98
C ASN A 357 -18.68 -0.49 -4.00
N PHE A 358 -18.09 0.68 -3.73
CA PHE A 358 -18.83 1.94 -3.68
C PHE A 358 -19.30 2.36 -5.08
N GLN A 359 -20.52 1.94 -5.42
CA GLN A 359 -21.37 2.64 -6.38
C GLN A 359 -21.86 3.96 -5.78
N ILE A 360 -20.98 4.96 -5.67
CA ILE A 360 -21.48 6.33 -5.69
C ILE A 360 -21.87 6.59 -7.14
N LYS A 361 -23.15 6.89 -7.37
CA LYS A 361 -23.82 7.17 -8.65
C LYS A 361 -23.26 8.41 -9.40
N GLY A 362 -21.94 8.56 -9.43
CA GLY A 362 -21.22 9.64 -10.08
C GLY A 362 -20.22 9.08 -11.08
N ASP A 363 -20.09 9.79 -12.20
CA ASP A 363 -19.17 9.50 -13.31
C ASP A 363 -17.72 9.82 -12.89
N LYS A 364 -17.22 9.17 -11.82
CA LYS A 364 -15.86 9.42 -11.34
C LYS A 364 -14.84 8.81 -12.29
N CYS A 365 -13.90 9.64 -12.72
CA CYS A 365 -12.85 9.30 -13.68
C CYS A 365 -11.90 8.22 -13.17
N THR A 366 -11.24 7.52 -14.10
CA THR A 366 -10.26 6.46 -13.81
C THR A 366 -9.14 6.91 -12.88
N LYS A 367 -8.78 8.21 -12.90
CA LYS A 367 -7.80 8.82 -11.98
C LYS A 367 -8.12 8.58 -10.50
N PHE A 368 -9.40 8.61 -10.11
CA PHE A 368 -9.80 8.34 -8.73
C PHE A 368 -9.42 6.91 -8.30
N TYR A 369 -9.73 5.93 -9.14
CA TYR A 369 -9.39 4.52 -8.86
C TYR A 369 -7.87 4.29 -8.89
N HIS A 370 -7.15 4.96 -9.80
CA HIS A 370 -5.69 4.92 -9.80
C HIS A 370 -5.09 5.40 -8.48
N GLY A 371 -5.56 6.54 -7.96
CA GLY A 371 -5.13 7.07 -6.66
C GLY A 371 -5.40 6.10 -5.51
N LEU A 372 -6.59 5.51 -5.47
CA LEU A 372 -6.94 4.50 -4.45
C LEU A 372 -6.05 3.25 -4.52
N VAL A 373 -5.79 2.73 -5.73
CA VAL A 373 -4.90 1.57 -5.92
C VAL A 373 -3.49 1.90 -5.47
N LYS A 374 -2.94 3.07 -5.86
CA LYS A 374 -1.61 3.52 -5.44
C LYS A 374 -1.53 3.65 -3.92
N LYS A 375 -2.46 4.38 -3.30
CA LYS A 375 -2.53 4.57 -1.84
C LYS A 375 -2.60 3.24 -1.08
N ARG A 376 -3.46 2.32 -1.52
CA ARG A 376 -3.60 0.98 -0.89
C ARG A 376 -2.33 0.15 -1.06
N THR A 377 -1.69 0.20 -2.23
CA THR A 377 -0.43 -0.52 -2.48
C THR A 377 0.69 0.01 -1.59
N LYS A 378 0.81 1.34 -1.43
CA LYS A 378 1.80 1.96 -0.54
C LYS A 378 1.52 1.62 0.93
N ARG A 379 0.26 1.72 1.38
CA ARG A 379 -0.13 1.42 2.76
C ARG A 379 0.07 -0.05 3.16
N ASN A 380 -0.18 -0.98 2.24
CA ASN A 380 -0.05 -2.41 2.51
C ASN A 380 1.37 -2.93 2.26
N PHE A 381 2.31 -2.06 1.90
CA PHE A 381 3.69 -2.47 1.71
C PHE A 381 4.35 -2.69 3.07
N ILE A 382 4.86 -3.91 3.28
CA ILE A 382 5.54 -4.31 4.51
C ILE A 382 7.03 -4.19 4.25
N VAL A 383 7.68 -3.24 4.92
CA VAL A 383 9.12 -2.95 4.74
C VAL A 383 9.95 -3.76 5.70
N SER A 384 9.52 -3.78 6.95
CA SER A 384 10.20 -4.47 8.03
C SER A 384 9.19 -4.94 9.07
N ILE A 385 9.62 -5.91 9.87
CA ILE A 385 8.90 -6.40 11.04
C ILE A 385 9.88 -6.56 12.21
N ASN A 386 9.35 -6.38 13.41
CA ASN A 386 10.02 -6.65 14.66
C ASN A 386 9.73 -8.10 15.08
N TRP A 387 10.77 -8.85 15.42
CA TRP A 387 10.69 -10.17 16.03
C TRP A 387 10.31 -10.09 17.50
N GLU A 388 9.92 -11.23 18.08
CA GLU A 388 9.58 -11.35 19.51
C GLU A 388 10.75 -11.01 20.43
N ASP A 389 11.99 -11.18 19.97
CA ASP A 389 13.22 -10.83 20.71
C ASP A 389 13.59 -9.33 20.60
N GLY A 390 12.80 -8.54 19.88
CA GLY A 390 13.01 -7.11 19.67
C GLY A 390 13.95 -6.75 18.52
N THR A 391 14.47 -7.73 17.79
CA THR A 391 15.25 -7.47 16.56
C THR A 391 14.34 -7.08 15.40
N VAL A 392 14.89 -6.38 14.40
CA VAL A 392 14.13 -5.90 13.23
C VAL A 392 14.74 -6.52 11.97
N THR A 393 13.92 -7.14 11.13
CA THR A 393 14.33 -7.59 9.78
C THR A 393 13.67 -6.73 8.70
N ASP A 394 14.45 -6.32 7.72
CA ASP A 394 14.04 -5.62 6.51
C ASP A 394 14.18 -6.48 5.23
N SER A 395 14.56 -7.75 5.39
CA SER A 395 14.66 -8.72 4.30
C SER A 395 13.28 -9.25 3.92
N MET A 396 12.84 -9.00 2.68
CA MET A 396 11.55 -9.47 2.18
C MET A 396 11.37 -10.99 2.28
N GLU A 397 12.45 -11.77 2.15
CA GLU A 397 12.41 -13.23 2.29
C GLU A 397 12.21 -13.65 3.74
N GLU A 398 12.91 -13.00 4.68
CA GLU A 398 12.78 -13.27 6.11
C GLU A 398 11.42 -12.84 6.63
N VAL A 399 10.95 -11.64 6.23
CA VAL A 399 9.59 -11.15 6.52
C VAL A 399 8.55 -12.17 6.06
N ALA A 400 8.64 -12.65 4.81
CA ALA A 400 7.69 -13.63 4.28
C ALA A 400 7.71 -14.95 5.06
N LYS A 401 8.91 -15.45 5.40
CA LYS A 401 9.08 -16.68 6.18
C LYS A 401 8.46 -16.54 7.57
N GLU A 402 8.67 -15.40 8.23
CA GLU A 402 8.16 -15.13 9.57
C GLU A 402 6.63 -15.15 9.61
N PHE A 403 5.97 -14.52 8.63
CA PHE A 403 4.52 -14.60 8.51
C PHE A 403 4.02 -16.03 8.33
N VAL A 404 4.69 -16.85 7.51
CA VAL A 404 4.32 -18.25 7.33
C VAL A 404 4.47 -19.01 8.66
N CYS A 405 5.62 -18.90 9.33
CA CYS A 405 5.88 -19.59 10.59
C CYS A 405 4.87 -19.20 11.68
N TYR A 406 4.58 -17.90 11.83
CA TYR A 406 3.60 -17.42 12.82
C TYR A 406 2.21 -17.99 12.56
N TYR A 407 1.71 -17.93 11.32
CA TYR A 407 0.36 -18.43 11.02
C TYR A 407 0.27 -19.96 11.02
N GLU A 408 1.34 -20.68 10.66
CA GLU A 408 1.42 -22.13 10.85
C GLU A 408 1.34 -22.49 12.34
N ALA A 409 2.08 -21.78 13.20
CA ALA A 409 2.01 -21.98 14.64
C ALA A 409 0.63 -21.63 15.21
N LEU A 410 0.01 -20.54 14.73
CA LEU A 410 -1.33 -20.10 15.16
C LEU A 410 -2.43 -21.11 14.78
N LEU A 411 -2.36 -21.70 13.58
CA LEU A 411 -3.30 -22.73 13.13
C LEU A 411 -3.10 -24.06 13.87
N GLY A 412 -1.96 -24.21 14.54
CA GLY A 412 -1.65 -25.33 15.41
C GLY A 412 -1.01 -26.51 14.69
N THR A 413 -0.61 -27.49 15.48
CA THR A 413 -0.10 -28.78 15.00
C THR A 413 -1.13 -29.87 15.31
N GLY A 414 -1.15 -30.94 14.51
CA GLY A 414 -1.99 -32.09 14.81
C GLY A 414 -1.54 -32.71 16.13
N VAL A 415 -2.41 -32.63 17.15
CA VAL A 415 -2.19 -33.29 18.44
C VAL A 415 -2.97 -34.59 18.44
N GLU A 416 -2.39 -35.64 19.02
CA GLU A 416 -3.09 -36.91 19.20
C GLU A 416 -4.22 -36.71 20.21
N THR A 417 -5.46 -36.71 19.72
CA THR A 417 -6.65 -36.54 20.55
C THR A 417 -7.20 -37.90 20.96
N GLU A 418 -7.65 -38.03 22.20
CA GLU A 418 -8.41 -39.21 22.62
C GLU A 418 -9.66 -39.36 21.73
N ASN A 419 -9.99 -40.61 21.38
CA ASN A 419 -11.22 -40.88 20.65
C ASN A 419 -12.41 -40.44 21.50
N VAL A 420 -13.36 -39.74 20.87
CA VAL A 420 -14.58 -39.30 21.55
C VAL A 420 -15.32 -40.51 22.13
N ASP A 421 -15.66 -40.48 23.42
CA ASP A 421 -16.40 -41.56 24.08
C ASP A 421 -17.79 -41.72 23.43
N PRO A 422 -18.07 -42.86 22.77
CA PRO A 422 -19.36 -43.11 22.12
C PRO A 422 -20.53 -43.10 23.11
N GLN A 423 -20.30 -43.43 24.38
CA GLN A 423 -21.34 -43.41 25.40
C GLN A 423 -21.78 -41.99 25.73
N ILE A 424 -20.83 -41.05 25.85
CA ILE A 424 -21.13 -39.63 26.07
C ILE A 424 -21.86 -39.04 24.85
N LEU A 425 -21.40 -39.36 23.63
CA LEU A 425 -22.03 -38.93 22.38
C LEU A 425 -23.51 -39.35 22.29
N ARG A 426 -23.83 -40.57 22.73
CA ARG A 426 -25.21 -41.11 22.74
C ARG A 426 -26.12 -40.50 23.79
N LEU A 427 -25.57 -39.88 24.83
CA LEU A 427 -26.34 -39.17 25.87
C LEU A 427 -26.72 -37.75 25.43
N GLY A 428 -26.09 -37.22 24.38
CA GLY A 428 -26.42 -35.93 23.81
C GLY A 428 -27.76 -35.91 23.07
N PRO A 429 -28.35 -34.73 22.85
CA PRO A 429 -29.55 -34.61 22.03
C PRO A 429 -29.28 -35.06 20.59
N CYS A 430 -30.07 -36.01 20.11
CA CYS A 430 -30.04 -36.46 18.72
C CYS A 430 -30.95 -35.58 17.85
N VAL A 431 -30.51 -35.28 16.64
CA VAL A 431 -31.37 -34.69 15.60
C VAL A 431 -32.51 -35.66 15.24
N GLY A 432 -33.64 -35.12 14.79
CA GLY A 432 -34.78 -35.94 14.35
C GLY A 432 -34.41 -36.85 13.17
N VAL A 433 -35.20 -37.91 12.95
CA VAL A 433 -34.97 -38.85 11.83
C VAL A 433 -35.02 -38.12 10.47
N ASP A 434 -35.91 -37.13 10.36
CA ASP A 434 -36.05 -36.29 9.16
C ASP A 434 -34.80 -35.42 8.93
N ASP A 435 -34.31 -34.76 9.99
CA ASP A 435 -33.08 -33.96 9.93
C ASP A 435 -31.84 -34.82 9.61
N CYS A 436 -31.76 -36.01 10.21
CA CYS A 436 -30.67 -36.95 9.94
C CYS A 436 -30.66 -37.38 8.47
N SER A 437 -31.85 -37.64 7.91
CA SER A 437 -32.02 -38.00 6.50
C SER A 437 -31.68 -36.83 5.57
N ALA A 438 -32.02 -35.59 5.97
CA ALA A 438 -31.63 -34.39 5.24
C ALA A 438 -30.10 -34.18 5.22
N LEU A 439 -29.42 -34.32 6.36
CA LEU A 439 -27.98 -34.08 6.52
C LEU A 439 -27.07 -35.05 5.74
N ILE A 440 -27.56 -36.25 5.42
CA ILE A 440 -26.83 -37.26 4.64
C ILE A 440 -27.16 -37.23 3.14
N THR A 441 -28.00 -36.31 2.70
CA THR A 441 -28.39 -36.19 1.30
C THR A 441 -27.16 -35.86 0.43
N PRO A 442 -26.97 -36.51 -0.73
CA PRO A 442 -25.86 -36.19 -1.61
C PRO A 442 -25.94 -34.75 -2.11
N VAL A 443 -24.78 -34.07 -2.14
CA VAL A 443 -24.68 -32.71 -2.66
C VAL A 443 -25.14 -32.64 -4.12
N THR A 444 -26.15 -31.81 -4.35
CA THR A 444 -26.84 -31.64 -5.63
C THR A 444 -26.11 -30.65 -6.55
N VAL A 445 -26.48 -30.66 -7.84
CA VAL A 445 -25.93 -29.72 -8.81
C VAL A 445 -26.39 -28.29 -8.50
N GLU A 446 -27.65 -28.18 -8.08
CA GLU A 446 -28.32 -26.93 -7.72
C GLU A 446 -27.66 -26.29 -6.51
N GLU A 447 -27.38 -27.05 -5.45
CA GLU A 447 -26.65 -26.56 -4.28
C GLU A 447 -25.29 -25.99 -4.67
N ILE A 448 -24.49 -26.75 -5.44
CA ILE A 448 -23.17 -26.30 -5.89
C ILE A 448 -23.26 -24.99 -6.68
N LYS A 449 -24.21 -24.90 -7.61
CA LYS A 449 -24.39 -23.72 -8.46
C LYS A 449 -24.91 -22.51 -7.67
N ASN A 450 -25.80 -22.73 -6.70
CA ASN A 450 -26.34 -21.68 -5.84
C ASN A 450 -25.24 -21.15 -4.91
N THR A 451 -24.47 -22.02 -4.25
CA THR A 451 -23.32 -21.62 -3.43
C THR A 451 -22.32 -20.79 -4.23
N LEU A 452 -22.04 -21.17 -5.48
CA LEU A 452 -21.17 -20.38 -6.35
C LEU A 452 -21.78 -19.01 -6.72
N SER A 453 -23.11 -18.93 -6.82
CA SER A 453 -23.85 -17.70 -7.11
C SER A 453 -23.91 -16.74 -5.93
N ASP A 454 -23.87 -17.26 -4.70
CA ASP A 454 -23.83 -16.47 -3.46
C ASP A 454 -22.48 -15.75 -3.27
N ILE A 455 -21.42 -16.18 -3.96
CA ILE A 455 -20.12 -15.52 -3.94
C ILE A 455 -20.16 -14.27 -4.83
N GLU A 456 -20.06 -13.10 -4.21
CA GLU A 456 -19.90 -11.81 -4.89
C GLU A 456 -18.83 -11.88 -6.01
N GLY A 457 -19.23 -11.47 -7.22
CA GLY A 457 -18.46 -11.69 -8.44
C GLY A 457 -17.07 -11.05 -8.50
N ASP A 458 -16.82 -10.02 -7.69
CA ASP A 458 -15.59 -9.22 -7.62
C ASP A 458 -14.71 -9.55 -6.41
N LYS A 459 -15.04 -10.60 -5.65
CA LYS A 459 -14.18 -11.13 -4.57
C LYS A 459 -12.83 -11.63 -5.09
N SER A 460 -11.89 -11.74 -4.16
CA SER A 460 -10.52 -12.16 -4.49
C SER A 460 -10.52 -13.63 -4.91
N PRO A 461 -9.87 -13.98 -6.04
CA PRO A 461 -9.75 -15.35 -6.46
C PRO A 461 -8.74 -16.09 -5.58
N GLY A 462 -8.85 -17.42 -5.52
CA GLY A 462 -7.82 -18.28 -4.96
C GLY A 462 -6.53 -18.28 -5.80
N PRO A 463 -5.54 -19.12 -5.46
CA PRO A 463 -4.26 -19.22 -6.18
C PRO A 463 -4.39 -19.54 -7.68
N ASP A 464 -5.51 -20.14 -8.10
CA ASP A 464 -5.82 -20.38 -9.52
C ASP A 464 -6.07 -19.09 -10.32
N GLY A 465 -6.53 -18.03 -9.66
CA GLY A 465 -6.76 -16.71 -10.23
C GLY A 465 -8.15 -16.47 -10.84
N TYR A 466 -9.07 -17.43 -10.78
CA TYR A 466 -10.43 -17.35 -11.32
C TYR A 466 -11.46 -16.84 -10.31
N THR A 467 -12.40 -16.00 -10.76
CA THR A 467 -13.49 -15.46 -9.93
C THR A 467 -14.75 -16.31 -10.01
N SER A 468 -15.70 -16.15 -9.08
CA SER A 468 -17.02 -16.79 -9.18
C SER A 468 -17.73 -16.40 -10.49
N THR A 469 -17.57 -15.15 -10.94
CA THR A 469 -18.09 -14.66 -12.22
C THR A 469 -17.62 -15.50 -13.41
N PHE A 470 -16.36 -15.95 -13.43
CA PHE A 470 -15.86 -16.82 -14.49
C PHE A 470 -16.66 -18.12 -14.56
N PHE A 471 -16.80 -18.81 -13.43
CA PHE A 471 -17.50 -20.09 -13.38
C PHE A 471 -18.97 -19.96 -13.72
N LEU A 472 -19.65 -18.92 -13.22
CA LEU A 472 -21.06 -18.67 -13.53
C LEU A 472 -21.30 -18.34 -15.01
N LYS A 473 -20.43 -17.52 -15.61
CA LYS A 473 -20.54 -17.14 -17.03
C LYS A 473 -20.17 -18.26 -17.99
N SER A 474 -19.32 -19.19 -17.59
CA SER A 474 -18.91 -20.34 -18.39
C SER A 474 -19.55 -21.66 -17.95
N TRP A 475 -20.58 -21.61 -17.10
CA TRP A 475 -21.16 -22.80 -16.44
C TRP A 475 -21.63 -23.88 -17.41
N SER A 476 -22.15 -23.50 -18.58
CA SER A 476 -22.56 -24.43 -19.64
C SER A 476 -21.41 -25.30 -20.17
N ILE A 477 -20.16 -24.86 -19.99
CA ILE A 477 -18.95 -25.53 -20.46
C ILE A 477 -18.25 -26.22 -19.28
N VAL A 478 -17.97 -25.46 -18.21
CA VAL A 478 -17.12 -25.91 -17.10
C VAL A 478 -17.90 -26.61 -15.99
N GLY A 479 -19.21 -26.37 -15.88
CA GLY A 479 -20.03 -26.75 -14.74
C GLY A 479 -20.05 -28.26 -14.47
N GLY A 480 -20.03 -29.08 -15.53
CA GLY A 480 -19.99 -30.53 -15.40
C GLY A 480 -18.74 -31.03 -14.66
N ASP A 481 -17.55 -30.52 -15.02
CA ASP A 481 -16.30 -30.90 -14.35
C ASP A 481 -16.22 -30.34 -12.92
N VAL A 482 -16.74 -29.13 -12.68
CA VAL A 482 -16.83 -28.52 -11.33
C VAL A 482 -17.67 -29.38 -10.40
N VAL A 483 -18.89 -29.73 -10.82
CA VAL A 483 -19.79 -30.61 -10.07
C VAL A 483 -19.14 -31.95 -9.82
N ALA A 484 -18.55 -32.55 -10.86
CA ALA A 484 -17.96 -33.88 -10.77
C ALA A 484 -16.75 -33.91 -9.81
N ALA A 485 -15.96 -32.84 -9.75
CA ALA A 485 -14.84 -32.69 -8.83
C ALA A 485 -15.31 -32.52 -7.38
N ILE A 486 -16.30 -31.67 -7.12
CA ILE A 486 -16.85 -31.42 -5.78
C ILE A 486 -17.53 -32.68 -5.23
N GLN A 487 -18.39 -33.31 -6.03
CA GLN A 487 -19.03 -34.57 -5.62
C GLN A 487 -18.04 -35.73 -5.46
N ALA A 488 -16.84 -35.66 -6.07
CA ALA A 488 -15.81 -36.66 -5.81
C ALA A 488 -15.18 -36.46 -4.43
N PHE A 489 -15.01 -35.22 -3.98
CA PHE A 489 -14.56 -34.93 -2.62
C PHE A 489 -15.54 -35.48 -1.58
N PHE A 490 -16.83 -35.14 -1.67
CA PHE A 490 -17.85 -35.62 -0.71
C PHE A 490 -18.01 -37.16 -0.69
N ARG A 491 -17.65 -37.86 -1.77
CA ARG A 491 -17.69 -39.33 -1.82
C ARG A 491 -16.42 -40.01 -1.31
N SER A 492 -15.26 -39.39 -1.49
CA SER A 492 -13.96 -40.00 -1.17
C SER A 492 -13.33 -39.45 0.10
N SER A 493 -13.85 -38.34 0.63
CA SER A 493 -13.25 -37.56 1.72
C SER A 493 -11.79 -37.15 1.46
N SER A 494 -11.37 -37.14 0.19
CA SER A 494 -10.01 -36.86 -0.23
C SER A 494 -9.96 -35.58 -1.06
N LEU A 495 -9.17 -34.61 -0.62
CA LEU A 495 -8.91 -33.36 -1.33
C LEU A 495 -7.48 -33.34 -1.87
N LEU A 496 -7.30 -32.98 -3.14
CA LEU A 496 -5.97 -32.80 -3.70
C LEU A 496 -5.22 -31.65 -3.02
N LYS A 497 -3.95 -31.86 -2.69
CA LYS A 497 -3.10 -30.84 -2.02
C LYS A 497 -3.16 -29.46 -2.67
N GLN A 498 -3.11 -29.40 -4.00
CA GLN A 498 -3.17 -28.14 -4.76
C GLN A 498 -4.46 -27.32 -4.52
N TRP A 499 -5.57 -27.98 -4.16
CA TRP A 499 -6.84 -27.32 -3.82
C TRP A 499 -6.86 -26.78 -2.39
N ASN A 500 -5.92 -27.22 -1.55
CA ASN A 500 -5.73 -26.76 -0.19
C ASN A 500 -4.65 -25.66 -0.08
N HIS A 501 -4.13 -25.17 -1.21
CA HIS A 501 -3.22 -24.04 -1.21
C HIS A 501 -4.02 -22.74 -0.99
N THR A 502 -3.52 -21.88 -0.12
CA THR A 502 -4.08 -20.53 0.09
C THR A 502 -2.99 -19.49 -0.10
N ALA A 503 -3.38 -18.30 -0.56
CA ALA A 503 -2.48 -17.15 -0.64
C ALA A 503 -2.68 -16.30 0.62
N LEU A 504 -1.63 -16.19 1.45
CA LEU A 504 -1.67 -15.33 2.62
C LEU A 504 -1.61 -13.86 2.17
N THR A 505 -2.76 -13.19 2.08
CA THR A 505 -2.81 -11.75 1.79
C THR A 505 -2.88 -10.96 3.08
N LEU A 506 -1.88 -10.11 3.33
CA LEU A 506 -1.77 -9.36 4.58
C LEU A 506 -2.32 -7.94 4.42
N VAL A 507 -3.14 -7.53 5.38
CA VAL A 507 -3.63 -6.16 5.49
C VAL A 507 -3.25 -5.59 6.83
N SER A 508 -2.50 -4.49 6.80
CA SER A 508 -2.11 -3.75 8.00
C SER A 508 -3.34 -3.22 8.75
N LYS A 509 -3.36 -3.41 10.08
CA LYS A 509 -4.43 -2.94 10.98
C LYS A 509 -4.39 -1.42 11.20
N SER A 510 -3.20 -0.80 11.11
CA SER A 510 -2.96 0.61 11.47
C SER A 510 -1.81 1.21 10.67
N SER A 511 -1.74 2.54 10.55
CA SER A 511 -0.62 3.21 9.86
C SER A 511 0.75 2.97 10.50
N HIS A 512 0.76 2.56 11.77
CA HIS A 512 1.94 2.05 12.47
C HIS A 512 1.77 0.54 12.63
N SER A 513 2.60 -0.26 11.96
CA SER A 513 2.56 -1.73 12.05
C SER A 513 3.99 -2.21 12.18
N SER A 514 4.29 -2.86 13.30
CA SER A 514 5.64 -3.24 13.67
C SER A 514 5.79 -4.74 13.88
N GLN A 515 4.72 -5.46 14.20
CA GLN A 515 4.75 -6.89 14.50
C GLN A 515 3.86 -7.69 13.55
N VAL A 516 4.09 -8.99 13.45
CA VAL A 516 3.26 -9.92 12.65
C VAL A 516 1.78 -9.84 13.05
N THR A 517 1.52 -9.66 14.35
CA THR A 517 0.18 -9.49 14.92
C THR A 517 -0.52 -8.22 14.46
N ASP A 518 0.19 -7.23 13.93
CA ASP A 518 -0.39 -5.98 13.42
C ASP A 518 -1.01 -6.14 12.03
N PHE A 519 -0.87 -7.31 11.42
CA PHE A 519 -1.45 -7.63 10.12
C PHE A 519 -2.59 -8.63 10.27
N ARG A 520 -3.65 -8.44 9.49
CA ARG A 520 -4.74 -9.41 9.37
C ARG A 520 -4.49 -10.27 8.13
N PRO A 521 -4.54 -11.60 8.24
CA PRO A 521 -4.54 -12.45 7.07
C PRO A 521 -5.95 -12.37 6.46
N ILE A 522 -6.01 -12.24 5.15
CA ILE A 522 -7.22 -12.42 4.37
C ILE A 522 -6.91 -13.53 3.38
N ALA A 523 -7.67 -14.63 3.48
CA ALA A 523 -7.67 -15.72 2.52
C ALA A 523 -8.59 -15.40 1.35
#